data_AF-A0A957IM07-F1
#
_entry.id   AF-A0A957IM07-F1
#
_cell.length_a   1.000
_cell.length_b   1.000
_cell.length_c   1.000
_cell.angle_alpha   90.00
_cell.angle_beta   90.00
_cell.angle_gamma   90.00
#
_symmetry.space_group_name_H-M   'P 1'
#
loop_
_entity.id
_entity.type
_entity.pdbx_description
1 polymer ?
#
loop_
_entity_poly.entity_id
_entity_poly.type
_entity_poly.pdbx_seq_one_letter_code
_entity_poly.pdbx_strand_id
1 'polypeptide(L)' 'DMTMPVMSGEQLINALYTRDPAIKIICFSGHYQDEQQAIEIPGLEWLTKPVDGRKLAQRVNHLLKSTHESQ' A
#
# COMPACT_ATOMS: atom_id res chain seq x y z
N ASP A 1 -3.38 -1.69 -6.33
CA ASP A 1 -2.85 -2.84 -7.11
C ASP A 1 -1.64 -2.32 -7.88
N MET A 2 -0.56 -3.09 -7.97
CA MET A 2 0.66 -2.65 -8.65
C MET A 2 0.60 -2.84 -10.17
N THR A 3 -0.09 -3.89 -10.61
CA THR A 3 -0.30 -4.17 -12.03
C THR A 3 -1.70 -3.72 -12.43
N MET A 4 -1.80 -2.61 -13.15
CA MET A 4 -3.06 -2.05 -13.62
C MET A 4 -2.92 -1.60 -15.09
N PRO A 5 -4.01 -1.70 -15.89
CA PRO A 5 -4.01 -1.15 -17.24
C PRO A 5 -3.97 0.39 -17.19
N VAL A 6 -3.37 1.01 -18.22
CA VAL A 6 -3.27 2.47 -18.43
C VAL A 6 -2.33 3.21 -17.46
N MET A 7 -2.38 2.92 -16.16
CA MET A 7 -1.56 3.57 -15.12
C MET A 7 -1.01 2.51 -14.17
N SER A 8 0.29 2.57 -13.84
CA SER A 8 0.87 1.65 -12.85
C SER A 8 0.46 2.00 -11.41
N GLY A 9 0.52 1.03 -10.50
CA GLY A 9 0.32 1.32 -9.08
C GLY A 9 1.30 2.35 -8.53
N GLU A 10 2.56 2.30 -8.98
CA GLU A 10 3.60 3.27 -8.61
C GLU A 10 3.23 4.71 -9.01
N GLN A 11 2.77 4.91 -10.24
CA GLN A 11 2.33 6.23 -10.72
C GLN A 11 1.17 6.76 -9.88
N LEU A 12 0.21 5.89 -9.54
CA LEU A 12 -0.91 6.25 -8.68
C LEU A 12 -0.44 6.61 -7.26
N ILE A 13 0.46 5.83 -6.67
CA ILE A 13 1.02 6.08 -5.35
C ILE A 13 1.69 7.45 -5.31
N ASN A 14 2.55 7.76 -6.29
CA ASN A 14 3.22 9.06 -6.39
C ASN A 14 2.23 10.23 -6.52
N ALA A 15 1.18 10.06 -7.33
CA ALA A 15 0.12 11.07 -7.46
C ALA A 15 -0.68 11.27 -6.16
N LEU A 16 -0.96 10.17 -5.43
CA LEU A 16 -1.67 10.23 -4.15
C LEU A 16 -0.83 10.92 -3.06
N TYR A 17 0.44 10.57 -2.91
CA TYR A 17 1.33 11.21 -1.94
C TYR A 17 1.61 12.68 -2.24
N THR A 18 1.67 13.05 -3.53
CA THR A 18 1.80 14.46 -3.92
C THR A 18 0.58 15.28 -3.50
N ARG A 19 -0.61 14.65 -3.50
CA ARG A 19 -1.87 15.29 -3.15
C ARG A 19 -2.14 15.30 -1.64
N ASP A 20 -1.87 14.20 -0.97
CA ASP A 20 -2.07 14.02 0.47
C ASP A 20 -1.00 13.07 1.03
N PRO A 21 0.05 13.61 1.67
CA PRO A 21 1.10 12.79 2.26
C PRO A 21 0.64 11.89 3.42
N ALA A 22 -0.53 12.18 4.02
CA ALA A 22 -1.06 11.41 5.14
C ALA A 22 -1.92 10.21 4.70
N ILE A 23 -2.17 10.06 3.39
CA ILE A 23 -2.95 8.95 2.88
C ILE A 23 -2.25 7.62 3.15
N LYS A 24 -3.02 6.65 3.68
CA LYS A 24 -2.52 5.29 3.93
C LYS A 24 -2.77 4.44 2.71
N ILE A 25 -1.72 3.76 2.25
CA ILE A 25 -1.79 2.95 1.04
C ILE A 25 -1.40 1.50 1.37
N ILE A 26 -2.25 0.57 0.92
CA ILE A 26 -1.92 -0.86 0.89
C ILE A 26 -1.74 -1.26 -0.58
N CYS A 27 -0.54 -1.72 -0.91
CA CYS A 27 -0.19 -2.25 -2.22
C CYS A 27 -0.48 -3.75 -2.30
N PHE A 28 -0.93 -4.17 -3.48
CA PHE A 28 -1.19 -5.57 -3.80
C PHE A 28 -0.30 -5.99 -4.96
N SER A 29 0.50 -7.03 -4.76
CA SER A 29 1.48 -7.48 -5.75
C SER A 29 1.56 -9.00 -5.85
N GLY A 30 1.71 -9.52 -7.07
CA GLY A 30 2.11 -10.92 -7.30
C GLY A 30 3.63 -11.11 -7.28
N HIS A 31 4.40 -10.04 -7.48
CA HIS A 31 5.86 -10.01 -7.56
C HIS A 31 6.44 -9.17 -6.42
N TYR A 32 5.99 -9.48 -5.19
CA TYR A 32 6.20 -8.64 -4.02
C TYR A 32 7.67 -8.26 -3.77
N GLN A 33 8.61 -9.21 -3.91
CA GLN A 33 10.02 -8.96 -3.59
C GLN A 33 10.66 -7.92 -4.52
N ASP A 34 10.36 -7.97 -5.82
CA ASP A 34 10.96 -7.07 -6.80
C ASP A 34 10.33 -5.67 -6.69
N GLU A 35 9.01 -5.59 -6.54
CA GLU A 35 8.29 -4.31 -6.46
C GLU A 35 8.49 -3.59 -5.12
N GLN A 36 8.63 -4.34 -4.01
CA GLN A 36 8.93 -3.74 -2.71
C GLN A 36 10.31 -3.08 -2.70
N GLN A 37 11.32 -3.71 -3.33
CA GLN A 37 12.66 -3.15 -3.43
C GLN A 37 12.72 -1.94 -4.37
N ALA A 38 11.86 -1.90 -5.39
CA ALA A 38 11.79 -0.78 -6.32
C ALA A 38 11.09 0.46 -5.73
N ILE A 39 10.19 0.28 -4.74
CA ILE A 39 9.36 1.36 -4.19
C ILE A 39 9.62 1.52 -2.68
N GLU A 40 10.56 2.41 -2.37
CA GLU A 40 10.94 2.75 -0.99
C GLU A 40 10.17 3.97 -0.48
N ILE A 41 8.86 3.83 -0.31
CA ILE A 41 8.04 4.89 0.30
C ILE A 41 7.75 4.54 1.76
N PRO A 42 8.16 5.38 2.74
CA PRO A 42 7.89 5.14 4.14
C PRO A 42 6.39 5.03 4.43
N GLY A 43 6.00 3.99 5.17
CA GLY A 43 4.59 3.78 5.55
C GLY A 43 3.73 3.08 4.51
N LEU A 44 4.29 2.67 3.37
CA LEU A 44 3.60 1.83 2.40
C LEU A 44 3.44 0.41 2.96
N GLU A 45 2.20 -0.07 3.02
CA GLU A 45 1.91 -1.44 3.42
C GLU A 45 1.73 -2.34 2.21
N TRP A 46 2.05 -3.62 2.35
CA TRP A 46 2.01 -4.55 1.23
C TRP A 46 1.29 -5.86 1.56
N LEU A 47 0.58 -6.37 0.57
CA LEU A 47 -0.05 -7.69 0.58
C LEU A 47 0.28 -8.43 -0.72
N THR A 48 0.80 -9.65 -0.57
CA THR A 48 1.06 -10.53 -1.71
C THR A 48 -0.25 -11.16 -2.21
N LYS A 49 -0.41 -11.24 -3.52
CA LYS A 49 -1.51 -11.97 -4.17
C LYS A 49 -1.26 -13.49 -4.09
N PRO A 50 -2.31 -14.32 -3.97
CA PRO A 50 -3.71 -13.96 -3.85
C PRO A 50 -4.04 -13.33 -2.47
N VAL A 51 -4.93 -12.35 -2.47
CA VAL A 51 -5.30 -11.62 -1.26
C VAL A 51 -6.30 -12.44 -0.45
N ASP A 52 -5.93 -12.76 0.78
CA ASP A 52 -6.84 -13.33 1.78
C ASP A 52 -7.63 -12.20 2.46
N GLY A 53 -8.97 -12.32 2.50
CA GLY A 53 -9.83 -11.29 3.07
C GLY A 53 -9.62 -11.03 4.57
N ARG A 54 -9.22 -12.04 5.35
CA ARG A 54 -8.90 -11.88 6.77
C ARG A 54 -7.58 -11.13 6.94
N LYS A 55 -6.57 -11.46 6.13
CA LYS A 55 -5.28 -10.74 6.13
C LYS A 55 -5.47 -9.28 5.73
N LEU A 56 -6.32 -9.01 4.75
CA LEU A 56 -6.67 -7.65 4.35
C LEU A 56 -7.34 -6.88 5.49
N ALA A 57 -8.37 -7.46 6.11
CA ALA A 57 -9.06 -6.83 7.24
C ALA A 57 -8.13 -6.54 8.42
N GLN A 58 -7.21 -7.46 8.73
CA GLN A 58 -6.18 -7.26 9.77
C GLN A 58 -5.25 -6.08 9.43
N ARG A 59 -4.78 -6.00 8.18
CA ARG A 59 -3.88 -4.91 7.74
C ARG A 59 -4.57 -3.55 7.76
N VAL A 60 -5.82 -3.48 7.28
CA VAL A 60 -6.63 -2.25 7.34
C VAL A 60 -6.82 -1.82 8.79
N ASN A 61 -7.21 -2.73 9.68
CA ASN A 61 -7.38 -2.42 11.10
C ASN A 61 -6.09 -1.94 11.76
N HIS A 62 -4.94 -2.54 11.42
CA HIS A 62 -3.65 -2.12 11.92
C HIS A 62 -3.32 -0.68 11.48
N LEU A 63 -3.48 -0.40 10.19
CA LEU A 63 -3.26 0.94 9.62
C LEU A 63 -4.19 1.99 10.22
N LEU A 64 -5.44 1.66 10.49
CA LEU A 64 -6.37 2.63 11.10
C LEU A 64 -6.00 2.93 12.55
N LYS A 65 -5.53 1.93 13.31
CA LYS A 65 -5.13 2.08 14.72
C LYS A 65 -3.81 2.82 14.90
N SER A 66 -2.83 2.64 14.02
CA SER A 66 -1.53 3.32 14.13
C SER A 66 -1.59 4.85 14.05
N THR A 67 -2.73 5.42 13.65
CA THR A 67 -2.97 6.89 13.65
C THR A 67 -3.57 7.40 14.94
N HIS A 68 -3.92 6.53 15.90
CA HIS A 68 -4.40 6.94 17.22
C HIS A 68 -3.30 6.95 18.30
N GLU A 69 -2.06 6.59 17.97
CA GLU A 69 -0.91 6.63 18.90
C GLU A 69 -0.01 7.87 18.67
N SER A 70 -0.62 8.99 18.32
CA SER A 70 0.03 10.31 18.34
C SER A 70 -0.86 11.28 19.12
N GLN A 71 -1.01 11.00 20.42
CA GLN A 71 -1.47 11.96 21.43
C GLN A 71 -0.64 11.78 22.69
#